data_AF-A0A2D4VF81-F1
#
_entry.id   AF-A0A2D4VF81-F1
#
_cell.length_a   1.000
_cell.length_b   1.000
_cell.length_c   1.000
_cell.angle_alpha   90.00
_cell.angle_beta   90.00
_cell.angle_gamma   90.00
#
_symmetry.space_group_name_H-M   'P 1'
#
loop_
_entity.id
_entity.type
_entity.pdbx_description
1 polymer ?
#
loop_
_entity_poly.entity_id
_entity_poly.type
_entity_poly.pdbx_seq_one_letter_code
_entity_poly.pdbx_strand_id
1 'polypeptide(L)'
;MVDLEPVKEEHELMEKLRHQSTDLEAHGRVDVMSDMTRFDAERLHQLIENHARYTNSARAREILENWESFLPKFRKVMPVEYRRALRELKESQEAAQAMAAAGE
;
A
#
# COMPACT_ATOMS: atom_id res chain seq x y z
N MET A 1 -26.31 18.86 33.68
CA MET A 1 -26.11 18.36 32.30
C MET A 1 -24.81 19.00 31.84
N VAL A 2 -23.74 18.22 31.76
CA VAL A 2 -22.40 18.75 31.41
C VAL A 2 -22.25 18.53 29.92
N ASP A 3 -22.28 19.62 29.15
CA ASP A 3 -21.99 19.62 27.73
C ASP A 3 -20.49 19.38 27.54
N LEU A 4 -20.13 18.22 27.00
CA LEU A 4 -18.76 17.89 26.63
C LEU A 4 -18.53 18.38 25.20
N GLU A 5 -17.59 19.30 25.03
CA GLU A 5 -17.13 19.73 23.72
C GLU A 5 -16.47 18.53 23.00
N PRO A 6 -16.83 18.23 21.74
CA PRO A 6 -16.27 17.11 21.01
C PRO A 6 -14.78 17.36 20.73
N VAL A 7 -13.92 16.50 21.27
CA VAL A 7 -12.47 16.54 21.04
C VAL A 7 -12.21 16.21 19.56
N LYS A 8 -11.54 17.12 18.83
CA LYS A 8 -11.16 16.92 17.41
C LYS A 8 -10.50 15.57 17.15
N GLU A 9 -9.71 15.09 18.10
CA GLU A 9 -9.01 13.81 18.03
C GLU A 9 -9.98 12.61 17.95
N GLU A 10 -11.13 12.65 18.62
CA GLU A 10 -12.15 11.58 18.50
C GLU A 10 -12.83 11.61 17.12
N HIS A 11 -13.05 12.79 16.55
CA HIS A 11 -13.65 12.90 15.22
C HIS A 11 -12.68 12.39 14.13
N GLU A 12 -11.38 12.68 14.24
CA GLU A 12 -10.35 12.13 13.35
C GLU A 12 -10.18 10.61 13.52
N LEU A 13 -10.28 10.10 14.75
CA LEU A 13 -10.30 8.66 15.02
C LEU A 13 -11.55 7.98 14.46
N MET A 14 -12.73 8.57 14.63
CA MET A 14 -13.98 8.07 14.08
C MET A 14 -14.00 8.13 12.54
N GLU A 15 -13.42 9.17 11.94
CA GLU A 15 -13.32 9.29 10.48
C GLU A 15 -12.39 8.21 9.89
N LYS A 16 -11.26 7.93 10.55
CA LYS A 16 -10.41 6.77 10.24
C LYS A 16 -11.14 5.43 10.40
N LEU A 17 -12.03 5.33 11.38
CA LEU A 17 -12.83 4.13 11.62
C LEU A 17 -13.96 3.95 10.59
N ARG A 18 -14.51 5.05 10.04
CA ARG A 18 -15.66 5.02 9.13
C ARG A 18 -15.35 4.57 7.71
N HIS A 19 -14.10 4.61 7.28
CA HIS A 19 -13.68 4.00 6.01
C HIS A 19 -13.52 2.46 6.09
N GLN A 20 -13.83 1.86 7.25
CA GLN A 20 -13.67 0.45 7.57
C GLN A 20 -14.95 -0.36 7.32
N SER A 21 -15.67 -0.08 6.22
CA SER A 21 -16.87 -0.83 5.86
C SER A 21 -16.90 -1.13 4.37
N THR A 22 -16.30 -2.25 3.97
CA THR A 22 -16.98 -3.33 3.25
C THR A 22 -16.08 -4.56 3.28
N ASP A 23 -16.58 -5.59 3.94
CA ASP A 23 -16.12 -6.98 3.98
C ASP A 23 -15.23 -7.46 2.83
N LEU A 24 -14.04 -7.94 3.19
CA LEU A 24 -13.27 -8.95 2.45
C LEU A 24 -13.07 -10.13 3.40
N GLU A 25 -14.11 -10.97 3.47
CA GLU A 25 -14.44 -12.05 4.42
C GLU A 25 -13.39 -13.16 4.70
N ALA A 26 -12.09 -12.99 4.38
CA ALA A 26 -11.09 -14.01 4.73
C ALA A 26 -9.67 -13.53 5.01
N HIS A 27 -9.33 -12.24 4.82
CA HIS A 27 -7.91 -11.82 4.81
C HIS A 27 -7.61 -10.57 5.65
N GLY A 28 -8.08 -10.52 6.91
CA GLY A 28 -7.63 -9.53 7.90
C GLY A 28 -7.80 -8.06 7.51
N ARG A 29 -7.25 -7.15 8.33
CA ARG A 29 -7.20 -5.71 7.99
C ARG A 29 -6.22 -5.49 6.84
N VAL A 30 -6.64 -4.76 5.80
CA VAL A 30 -5.83 -4.47 4.62
C VAL A 30 -5.85 -2.96 4.38
N ASP A 31 -4.69 -2.34 4.18
CA ASP A 31 -4.64 -0.92 3.79
C ASP A 31 -4.56 -0.78 2.28
N VAL A 32 -5.31 0.19 1.76
CA VAL A 32 -5.43 0.49 0.34
C VAL A 32 -4.83 1.87 0.06
N MET A 33 -3.59 1.90 -0.42
CA MET A 33 -2.84 3.13 -0.66
C MET A 33 -3.04 3.63 -2.10
N SER A 34 -3.14 4.95 -2.26
CA SER A 34 -3.15 5.63 -3.56
C SER A 34 -1.76 5.74 -4.16
N ASP A 35 -0.74 5.78 -3.29
CA ASP A 35 0.63 6.12 -3.67
C ASP A 35 1.33 4.90 -4.27
N MET A 36 1.56 4.96 -5.57
CA MET A 36 2.47 4.06 -6.26
C MET A 36 3.87 4.67 -6.19
N THR A 37 4.76 4.11 -5.36
CA THR A 37 6.16 4.55 -5.37
C THR A 37 6.79 4.27 -6.74
N ARG A 38 7.84 4.99 -7.11
CA ARG A 38 8.52 4.82 -8.41
C ARG A 38 8.86 3.34 -8.68
N PHE A 39 9.41 2.66 -7.68
CA PHE A 39 9.75 1.24 -7.76
C PHE A 39 8.53 0.32 -7.92
N ASP A 40 7.42 0.63 -7.24
CA ASP A 40 6.19 -0.15 -7.38
C ASP A 40 5.59 0.02 -8.80
N ALA A 41 5.65 1.24 -9.36
CA ALA A 41 5.15 1.53 -10.70
C ALA A 41 5.96 0.79 -11.78
N GLU A 42 7.29 0.81 -11.68
CA GLU A 42 8.19 0.08 -12.59
C GLU A 42 7.92 -1.44 -12.52
N ARG A 43 7.80 -1.98 -11.31
CA ARG A 43 7.47 -3.39 -11.11
C ARG A 43 6.10 -3.74 -11.70
N LEU A 44 5.09 -2.92 -11.46
CA LEU A 44 3.74 -3.12 -11.97
C LEU A 44 3.73 -3.11 -13.51
N HIS A 45 4.44 -2.16 -14.12
CA HIS A 45 4.58 -2.07 -15.57
C HIS A 45 5.17 -3.37 -16.14
N GLN A 46 6.27 -3.88 -15.56
CA GLN A 46 6.89 -5.13 -16.01
C GLN A 46 5.94 -6.34 -15.89
N LEU A 47 5.16 -6.42 -14.81
CA LEU A 47 4.18 -7.50 -14.64
C LEU A 47 3.07 -7.44 -15.69
N ILE A 48 2.58 -6.24 -16.01
CA ILE A 48 1.54 -6.03 -17.04
C ILE A 48 2.09 -6.34 -18.43
N GLU A 49 3.34 -5.96 -18.72
CA GLU A 49 4.03 -6.30 -19.97
C GLU A 49 4.15 -7.83 -20.14
N ASN A 50 4.60 -8.53 -19.11
CA ASN A 50 4.68 -9.98 -19.11
C ASN A 50 3.29 -10.60 -19.34
N HIS A 51 2.27 -10.09 -18.66
CA HIS A 51 0.90 -10.56 -18.85
C HIS A 51 0.42 -10.33 -20.29
N ALA A 52 0.66 -9.16 -20.88
CA ALA A 52 0.33 -8.87 -22.27
C ALA A 52 1.04 -9.85 -23.22
N ARG A 53 2.33 -10.11 -22.99
CA ARG A 53 3.13 -11.03 -23.79
C ARG A 53 2.64 -12.47 -23.72
N TYR A 54 2.33 -12.98 -22.53
CA TYR A 54 1.95 -14.38 -22.35
C TYR A 54 0.50 -14.69 -22.66
N THR A 55 -0.39 -13.70 -22.59
CA THR A 55 -1.84 -13.91 -22.75
C THR A 55 -2.44 -13.20 -23.97
N ASN A 56 -1.65 -12.37 -24.65
CA ASN A 56 -2.10 -11.50 -25.74
C ASN A 56 -3.27 -10.57 -25.37
N SER A 57 -3.38 -10.23 -24.07
CA SER A 57 -4.47 -9.42 -23.52
C SER A 57 -4.55 -8.05 -24.17
N ALA A 58 -5.67 -7.76 -24.84
CA ALA A 58 -5.94 -6.45 -25.43
C ALA A 58 -6.02 -5.35 -24.37
N ARG A 59 -6.59 -5.68 -23.20
CA ARG A 59 -6.69 -4.74 -22.08
C ARG A 59 -5.31 -4.38 -21.52
N ALA A 60 -4.40 -5.35 -21.42
CA ALA A 60 -3.05 -5.08 -20.96
C ALA A 60 -2.28 -4.16 -21.91
N ARG A 61 -2.45 -4.35 -23.22
CA ARG A 61 -1.87 -3.46 -24.25
C ARG A 61 -2.40 -2.03 -24.12
N GLU A 62 -3.71 -1.85 -24.01
CA GLU A 62 -4.33 -0.53 -23.82
C GLU A 62 -3.80 0.20 -22.56
N ILE A 63 -3.60 -0.54 -21.46
CA ILE A 63 -3.06 0.00 -20.21
C ILE A 63 -1.61 0.46 -20.40
N LEU A 64 -0.77 -0.32 -21.08
CA LEU A 64 0.63 0.04 -21.34
C LEU A 64 0.74 1.23 -22.30
N GLU A 65 -0.10 1.30 -23.33
CA GLU A 65 -0.14 2.41 -24.28
C GLU A 65 -0.54 3.74 -23.62
N ASN A 66 -1.41 3.70 -22.60
CA ASN A 66 -1.92 4.88 -21.91
C ASN A 66 -1.44 4.94 -20.44
N TRP A 67 -0.22 4.48 -20.18
CA TRP A 67 0.28 4.22 -18.82
C TRP A 67 0.10 5.39 -17.86
N GLU A 68 0.46 6.61 -18.26
CA GLU A 68 0.34 7.82 -17.42
C GLU A 68 -1.09 8.10 -16.96
N SER A 69 -2.08 7.76 -17.80
CA SER A 69 -3.51 7.93 -17.49
C SER A 69 -4.07 6.81 -16.61
N PHE A 70 -3.45 5.62 -16.64
CA PHE A 70 -3.88 4.46 -15.86
C PHE A 70 -3.16 4.34 -14.52
N LEU A 71 -1.90 4.78 -14.43
CA LEU A 71 -1.09 4.74 -13.22
C LEU A 71 -1.82 5.27 -11.97
N PRO A 72 -2.45 6.46 -11.96
CA PRO A 72 -3.13 6.98 -10.77
C PRO A 72 -4.40 6.21 -10.37
N LYS A 73 -4.88 5.30 -11.23
CA LYS A 73 -6.05 4.46 -10.95
C LYS A 73 -5.69 3.17 -10.21
N PHE A 74 -4.41 2.78 -10.18
CA PHE A 74 -3.98 1.60 -9.45
C PHE A 74 -3.93 1.87 -7.95
N ARG A 75 -4.40 0.91 -7.16
CA ARG A 75 -4.37 0.95 -5.70
C ARG A 75 -3.45 -0.15 -5.20
N LYS A 76 -2.50 0.22 -4.35
CA LYS A 76 -1.63 -0.74 -3.68
C LYS A 76 -2.36 -1.29 -2.47
N VAL A 77 -2.60 -2.59 -2.48
CA VAL A 77 -3.31 -3.30 -1.41
C VAL A 77 -2.27 -4.09 -0.62
N MET A 78 -2.11 -3.75 0.66
CA MET A 78 -1.12 -4.38 1.54
C MET A 78 -1.79 -4.85 2.83
N PRO A 79 -1.72 -6.14 3.18
CA PRO A 79 -2.22 -6.63 4.47
C PRO A 79 -1.50 -5.92 5.63
N VAL A 80 -2.25 -5.57 6.67
CA VAL A 80 -1.74 -4.80 7.82
C VAL A 80 -0.62 -5.56 8.55
N GLU A 81 -0.84 -6.84 8.84
CA GLU A 81 0.17 -7.67 9.51
C GLU A 81 1.43 -7.85 8.64
N TYR A 82 1.27 -7.93 7.32
CA TYR A 82 2.41 -8.03 6.40
C TYR A 82 3.24 -6.73 6.40
N ARG A 83 2.57 -5.58 6.40
CA ARG A 83 3.25 -4.27 6.49
C ARG A 83 3.98 -4.10 7.81
N ARG A 84 3.39 -4.56 8.91
CA ARG A 84 4.02 -4.55 10.23
C ARG A 84 5.28 -5.39 10.23
N ALA A 85 5.20 -6.65 9.78
CA ALA A 85 6.35 -7.54 9.70
C ALA A 85 7.47 -6.98 8.81
N LEU A 86 7.14 -6.36 7.68
CA LEU A 86 8.13 -5.72 6.80
C LEU A 86 8.83 -4.53 7.48
N ARG A 87 8.10 -3.75 8.30
CA ARG A 87 8.69 -2.64 9.06
C ARG A 87 9.64 -3.17 10.13
N GLU A 88 9.21 -4.15 10.90
CA GLU A 88 10.03 -4.79 11.95
C GLU A 88 11.31 -5.41 11.35
N LEU A 89 11.20 -6.06 10.18
CA LEU A 89 12.36 -6.58 9.46
C LEU A 89 13.32 -5.46 9.01
N LYS A 90 12.79 -4.38 8.44
CA LYS A 90 13.61 -3.23 8.02
C LYS A 90 14.33 -2.58 9.19
N GLU A 91 13.64 -2.36 10.30
CA GLU A 91 14.22 -1.80 11.53
C GLU A 91 15.30 -2.72 12.11
N SER A 92 15.08 -4.03 12.08
CA SER A 92 16.10 -5.00 12.53
C SER A 92 17.35 -4.99 11.63
N GLN A 93 17.18 -4.83 10.32
CA GLN A 93 18.30 -4.74 9.37
C GLN A 93 19.08 -3.44 9.52
N GLU A 94 18.39 -2.31 9.70
CA GLU A 94 19.02 -1.01 9.92
C GLU A 94 19.78 -0.99 11.26
N ALA A 95 19.21 -1.58 12.33
CA ALA A 95 19.89 -1.72 13.61
C ALA A 95 21.12 -2.64 13.52
N ALA A 96 21.04 -3.75 12.80
CA ALA A 96 22.18 -4.65 12.58
C ALA A 96 23.30 -3.98 11.77
N GLN A 97 22.95 -3.19 10.74
CA GLN A 97 23.92 -2.42 9.95
C GLN A 97 24.57 -1.30 10.77
N ALA A 98 23.82 -0.62 11.64
CA ALA A 98 24.35 0.43 12.52
C ALA A 98 25.33 -0.13 13.57
N MET A 99 25.05 -1.31 14.13
CA MET A 99 25.98 -1.97 15.06
C MET A 99 27.25 -2.47 14.35
N ALA A 100 27.15 -2.94 13.12
CA ALA A 100 28.31 -3.35 12.32
C ALA A 100 29.22 -2.15 11.96
N ALA A 101 28.64 -1.00 11.63
CA ALA A 101 29.40 0.21 11.27
C ALA A 101 30.02 0.94 12.47
N ALA A 102 29.51 0.75 13.69
CA ALA A 102 30.07 1.33 14.92
C ALA A 102 31.19 0.47 15.54
N GLY A 103 31.44 -0.72 14.99
CA GLY A 103 32.46 -1.68 15.43
C GLY A 103 33.79 -1.61 14.67
N GLU A 104 33.94 -0.69 13.72
CA GLU A 104 35.20 -0.39 12.99
C GLU A 104 35.87 0.89 13.51
#